data_AF-A0AAW5EV96-F1
#
_entry.id   AF-A0AAW5EV96-F1
#
_cell.length_a   1.000
_cell.length_b   1.000
_cell.length_c   1.000
_cell.angle_alpha   90.00
_cell.angle_beta   90.00
_cell.angle_gamma   90.00
#
_symmetry.space_group_name_H-M   'P 1'
#
loop_
_entity.id
_entity.type
_entity.pdbx_description
1 polymer ?
#
loop_
_entity_poly.entity_id
_entity_poly.type
_entity_poly.pdbx_seq_one_letter_code
_entity_poly.pdbx_strand_id
1 'polypeptide(L)'
;LNLETWDEWKDEPQFIEDVMLFLDNVLQDFIDRAPDDMERARYAAMRERSVGLGVMGFHTFLQANNVPFESVVAKVWNRKIFKHIREQANAASIKLAQERGPCPDAAEYGVMERFSNKMAIAPTASISIIAGNASPGIEPIAANVFLQKTLSGSFT
;
A
#
# COMPACT_ATOMS: atom_id res chain seq x y z
N LEU A 1 3.88 0.08 -1.98
CA LEU A 1 5.34 0.09 -1.69
C LEU A 1 6.04 -0.95 -2.55
N ASN A 2 7.22 -0.66 -3.11
CA ASN A 2 8.00 -1.66 -3.82
C ASN A 2 8.91 -2.39 -2.83
N LEU A 3 8.74 -3.71 -2.67
CA LEU A 3 9.58 -4.53 -1.77
C LEU A 3 10.93 -4.86 -2.38
N GLU A 4 11.12 -4.74 -3.69
CA GLU A 4 12.43 -4.92 -4.31
C GLU A 4 13.48 -3.96 -3.72
N THR A 5 13.08 -2.70 -3.47
CA THR A 5 13.90 -1.67 -2.85
C THR A 5 13.74 -1.61 -1.33
N TRP A 6 13.26 -2.68 -0.69
CA TRP A 6 13.01 -2.75 0.75
C TRP A 6 14.18 -2.24 1.60
N ASP A 7 15.41 -2.62 1.26
CA ASP A 7 16.59 -2.23 2.02
C ASP A 7 16.95 -0.74 1.88
N GLU A 8 16.42 -0.06 0.87
CA GLU A 8 16.63 1.39 0.64
C GLU A 8 15.73 2.24 1.53
N TRP A 9 14.50 1.79 1.81
CA TRP A 9 13.50 2.63 2.50
C TRP A 9 13.05 2.11 3.88
N LYS A 10 13.36 0.86 4.25
CA LYS A 10 12.90 0.29 5.55
C LYS A 10 13.37 1.06 6.78
N ASP A 11 14.50 1.75 6.68
CA ASP A 11 15.08 2.52 7.78
C ASP A 11 14.80 4.02 7.64
N GLU A 12 14.13 4.45 6.56
CA GLU A 12 13.76 5.84 6.32
C GLU A 12 12.53 6.23 7.15
N PRO A 13 12.69 7.04 8.22
CA PRO A 13 11.63 7.21 9.22
C PRO A 13 10.34 7.81 8.66
N GLN A 14 10.45 8.67 7.64
CA GLN A 14 9.31 9.39 7.07
C GLN A 14 8.66 8.67 5.89
N PHE A 15 9.26 7.60 5.36
CA PHE A 15 8.82 7.03 4.09
C PHE A 15 7.35 6.58 4.10
N ILE A 16 6.95 5.77 5.10
CA ILE A 16 5.55 5.33 5.22
C ILE A 16 4.64 6.47 5.66
N GLU A 17 5.12 7.37 6.52
CA GLU A 17 4.36 8.54 6.97
C GLU A 17 3.94 9.42 5.78
N ASP A 18 4.89 9.76 4.90
CA ASP A 18 4.66 10.57 3.72
C ASP A 18 3.70 9.89 2.74
N VAL A 19 3.81 8.56 2.58
CA VAL A 19 2.86 7.78 1.77
C VAL A 19 1.45 7.85 2.36
N MET A 20 1.30 7.69 3.68
CA MET A 20 -0.01 7.77 4.34
C MET A 20 -0.60 9.18 4.26
N LEU A 21 0.22 10.22 4.42
CA LEU A 21 -0.17 11.62 4.23
C LEU A 21 -0.62 11.89 2.79
N PHE A 22 0.11 11.36 1.80
CA PHE A 22 -0.28 11.45 0.40
C PHE A 22 -1.65 10.80 0.16
N LEU A 23 -1.89 9.59 0.70
CA LEU A 23 -3.19 8.93 0.58
C LEU A 23 -4.32 9.74 1.26
N ASP A 24 -4.07 10.36 2.41
CA ASP A 24 -5.05 11.25 3.06
C ASP A 24 -5.40 12.46 2.18
N ASN A 25 -4.39 13.04 1.52
CA ASN A 25 -4.58 14.18 0.62
C ASN A 25 -5.36 13.79 -0.64
N VAL A 26 -5.06 12.63 -1.23
CA VAL A 26 -5.83 12.10 -2.38
C VAL A 26 -7.29 11.85 -1.98
N LEU A 27 -7.51 11.28 -0.80
CA LEU A 27 -8.85 11.04 -0.29
C LEU A 27 -9.60 12.34 0.00
N GLN A 28 -8.91 13.35 0.51
CA GLN A 28 -9.49 14.68 0.71
C GLN A 28 -9.90 15.32 -0.61
N ASP A 29 -9.05 15.25 -1.65
CA ASP A 29 -9.38 15.77 -2.98
C ASP A 29 -10.64 15.11 -3.55
N PHE A 30 -10.76 13.79 -3.39
CA PHE A 30 -11.99 13.06 -3.75
C PHE A 30 -13.20 13.57 -2.98
N ILE A 31 -13.10 13.72 -1.65
CA ILE A 31 -14.22 14.20 -0.82
C ILE A 31 -14.68 15.59 -1.25
N ASP A 32 -13.73 16.48 -1.56
CA ASP A 32 -14.02 17.88 -1.89
C ASP A 32 -14.61 18.03 -3.30
N ARG A 33 -14.22 17.16 -4.24
CA ARG A 33 -14.58 17.27 -5.67
C ARG A 33 -15.63 16.26 -6.13
N ALA A 34 -15.96 15.26 -5.31
CA ALA A 34 -16.91 14.23 -5.70
C ALA A 34 -18.27 14.84 -6.06
N PRO A 35 -18.80 14.54 -7.26
CA PRO A 35 -20.07 15.07 -7.73
C PRO A 35 -21.23 14.48 -6.93
N ASP A 36 -22.41 15.12 -7.01
CA ASP A 36 -23.55 14.77 -6.15
C ASP A 36 -24.15 13.38 -6.46
N ASP A 37 -23.97 12.86 -7.68
CA ASP A 37 -24.31 11.47 -8.02
C ASP A 37 -23.47 10.44 -7.26
N MET A 38 -22.33 10.86 -6.68
CA MET A 38 -21.47 10.05 -5.83
C MET A 38 -21.63 10.37 -4.33
N GLU A 39 -22.74 11.01 -3.91
CA GLU A 39 -22.95 11.44 -2.52
C GLU A 39 -22.70 10.33 -1.48
N ARG A 40 -23.10 9.08 -1.78
CA ARG A 40 -22.93 7.92 -0.89
C ARG A 40 -21.46 7.54 -0.73
N ALA A 41 -20.71 7.61 -1.83
CA ALA A 41 -19.27 7.34 -1.81
C ALA A 41 -18.50 8.47 -1.11
N ARG A 42 -18.87 9.73 -1.37
CA ARG A 42 -18.32 10.91 -0.68
C ARG A 42 -18.57 10.82 0.83
N TYR A 43 -19.79 10.47 1.22
CA TYR A 43 -20.15 10.27 2.63
C TYR A 43 -19.33 9.15 3.27
N ALA A 44 -19.24 7.98 2.64
CA ALA A 44 -18.42 6.87 3.15
C ALA A 44 -16.95 7.31 3.30
N ALA A 45 -16.32 7.80 2.23
CA ALA A 45 -14.94 8.26 2.26
C ALA A 45 -14.66 9.30 3.37
N MET A 46 -15.58 10.25 3.57
CA MET A 46 -15.47 11.24 4.64
C MET A 46 -15.59 10.63 6.04
N ARG A 47 -16.49 9.66 6.23
CA ARG A 47 -16.75 8.97 7.50
C ARG A 47 -15.60 8.07 7.94
N GLU A 48 -15.24 7.10 7.10
CA GLU A 48 -14.26 6.08 7.48
C GLU A 48 -12.82 6.52 7.22
N ARG A 49 -12.63 7.40 6.23
CA ARG A 49 -11.33 7.77 5.66
C ARG A 49 -10.44 6.55 5.37
N SER A 50 -11.00 5.44 4.90
CA SER A 50 -10.25 4.21 4.67
C SER A 50 -9.26 4.36 3.50
N VAL A 51 -8.02 3.91 3.73
CA VAL A 51 -6.97 3.84 2.70
C VAL A 51 -6.42 2.42 2.58
N GLY A 52 -5.80 2.12 1.45
CA GLY A 52 -5.31 0.78 1.12
C GLY A 52 -3.82 0.76 0.78
N LEU A 53 -2.95 0.95 1.76
CA LEU A 53 -1.50 0.82 1.55
C LEU A 53 -1.15 -0.65 1.26
N GLY A 54 -0.75 -0.91 0.02
CA GLY A 54 -0.34 -2.22 -0.47
C GLY A 54 1.15 -2.31 -0.79
N VAL A 55 1.55 -3.47 -1.28
CA VAL A 55 2.92 -3.75 -1.73
C VAL A 55 2.92 -4.38 -3.12
N MET A 56 4.08 -4.31 -3.76
CA MET A 56 4.44 -5.10 -4.93
C MET A 56 5.89 -5.57 -4.78
N GLY A 57 6.36 -6.45 -5.67
CA GLY A 57 7.76 -6.86 -5.71
C GLY A 57 8.14 -7.92 -4.67
N PHE A 58 7.17 -8.62 -4.05
CA PHE A 58 7.50 -9.61 -3.03
C PHE A 58 8.34 -10.78 -3.54
N HIS A 59 7.99 -11.38 -4.69
CA HIS A 59 8.78 -12.47 -5.25
C HIS A 59 10.15 -11.96 -5.74
N THR A 60 10.21 -10.77 -6.36
CA THR A 60 11.48 -10.15 -6.76
C THR A 60 12.40 -9.91 -5.56
N PHE A 61 11.87 -9.39 -4.46
CA PHE A 61 12.62 -9.24 -3.19
C PHE A 61 13.20 -10.56 -2.71
N LEU A 62 12.40 -11.64 -2.71
CA LEU A 62 12.88 -12.96 -2.29
C LEU A 62 13.96 -13.49 -3.23
N GLN A 63 13.81 -13.32 -4.55
CA GLN A 63 14.80 -13.72 -5.54
C GLN A 63 16.13 -12.98 -5.36
N ALA A 64 16.10 -11.66 -5.14
CA ALA A 64 17.28 -10.85 -4.87
C ALA A 64 18.05 -11.32 -3.61
N ASN A 65 17.33 -11.89 -2.64
CA ASN A 65 17.88 -12.44 -1.41
C ASN A 65 18.21 -13.95 -1.49
N ASN A 66 18.12 -14.57 -2.68
CA ASN A 66 18.27 -16.02 -2.87
C ASN A 66 17.35 -16.86 -1.97
N VAL A 67 16.12 -16.38 -1.73
CA VAL A 67 15.12 -17.05 -0.89
C VAL A 67 14.06 -17.71 -1.76
N PRO A 68 13.87 -19.04 -1.68
CA PRO A 68 12.77 -19.71 -2.38
C PRO A 68 11.42 -19.27 -1.82
N PHE A 69 10.43 -19.07 -2.70
CA PHE A 69 9.10 -18.57 -2.34
C PHE A 69 8.39 -19.43 -1.28
N GLU A 70 8.42 -20.75 -1.44
CA GLU A 70 7.81 -21.71 -0.50
C GLU A 70 8.76 -22.14 0.64
N SER A 71 9.67 -21.27 1.06
CA SER A 71 10.61 -21.56 2.14
C SER A 71 10.15 -21.03 3.51
N VAL A 72 10.68 -21.63 4.58
CA VAL A 72 10.51 -21.11 5.95
C VAL A 72 11.08 -19.69 6.05
N VAL A 73 12.18 -19.39 5.34
CA VAL A 73 12.81 -18.08 5.32
C VAL A 73 11.90 -17.03 4.67
N ALA A 74 11.19 -17.36 3.58
CA ALA A 74 10.19 -16.49 2.98
C ALA A 74 9.06 -16.13 3.96
N LYS A 75 8.60 -17.10 4.77
CA LYS A 75 7.60 -16.87 5.82
C LYS A 75 8.10 -15.91 6.92
N VAL A 76 9.38 -16.01 7.28
CA VAL A 76 10.02 -15.08 8.23
C VAL A 76 10.07 -13.67 7.65
N TRP A 77 10.51 -13.53 6.40
CA TRP A 77 10.52 -12.25 5.69
C TRP A 77 9.15 -11.62 5.56
N ASN A 78 8.14 -12.40 5.16
CA ASN A 78 6.75 -11.98 5.08
C ASN A 78 6.29 -11.37 6.41
N ARG A 79 6.50 -12.08 7.53
CA ARG A 79 6.14 -11.57 8.87
C ARG A 79 6.90 -10.30 9.22
N LYS A 80 8.20 -10.23 8.93
CA LYS A 80 9.05 -9.07 9.24
C LYS A 80 8.59 -7.82 8.48
N ILE A 81 8.41 -7.93 7.17
CA ILE A 81 8.01 -6.84 6.28
C ILE A 81 6.62 -6.31 6.65
N PHE A 82 5.62 -7.19 6.72
CA PHE A 82 4.25 -6.75 6.98
C PHE A 82 4.03 -6.26 8.41
N LYS A 83 4.80 -6.79 9.39
CA LYS A 83 4.80 -6.23 10.75
C LYS A 83 5.32 -4.79 10.74
N HIS A 84 6.48 -4.56 10.11
CA HIS A 84 7.07 -3.22 10.00
C HIS A 84 6.13 -2.23 9.32
N ILE A 85 5.55 -2.59 8.16
CA ILE A 85 4.63 -1.71 7.43
C ILE A 85 3.40 -1.38 8.28
N ARG A 86 2.85 -2.37 8.99
CA ARG A 86 1.68 -2.18 9.85
C ARG A 86 1.97 -1.25 11.03
N GLU A 87 3.09 -1.44 11.70
CA GLU A 87 3.50 -0.60 12.84
C GLU A 87 3.65 0.86 12.40
N GLN A 88 4.31 1.10 11.26
CA GLN A 88 4.51 2.44 10.71
C GLN A 88 3.21 3.07 10.20
N ALA A 89 2.35 2.32 9.51
CA ALA A 89 1.06 2.82 9.04
C ALA A 89 0.12 3.18 10.21
N ASN A 90 0.16 2.41 11.30
CA ASN A 90 -0.57 2.72 12.52
C ASN A 90 -0.04 4.00 13.18
N ALA A 91 1.28 4.13 13.32
CA ALA A 91 1.89 5.32 13.89
C ALA A 91 1.55 6.58 13.09
N ALA A 92 1.65 6.50 11.75
CA ALA A 92 1.30 7.59 10.85
C ALA A 92 -0.18 7.99 10.98
N SER A 93 -1.09 7.03 11.13
CA SER A 93 -2.52 7.34 11.28
C SER A 93 -2.85 8.05 12.59
N ILE A 94 -2.22 7.66 13.70
CA ILE A 94 -2.37 8.36 14.99
C ILE A 94 -1.81 9.78 14.89
N LYS A 95 -0.62 9.94 14.28
CA LYS A 95 0.01 11.26 14.09
C LYS A 95 -0.88 12.18 13.26
N LEU A 96 -1.37 11.72 12.11
CA LEU A 96 -2.29 12.49 11.27
C LEU A 96 -3.62 12.79 11.98
N ALA A 97 -4.09 11.90 12.87
CA ALA A 97 -5.28 12.15 13.67
C ALA A 97 -5.05 13.29 14.69
N GLN A 98 -3.84 13.38 15.26
CA GLN A 98 -3.48 14.49 16.16
C GLN A 98 -3.39 15.82 15.40
N GLU A 99 -2.84 15.81 14.18
CA GLU A 99 -2.64 17.02 13.38
C GLU A 99 -3.92 17.51 12.69
N ARG A 100 -4.76 16.59 12.19
CA ARG A 100 -5.92 16.88 11.32
C ARG A 100 -7.27 16.44 11.87
N GLY A 101 -7.27 15.85 13.06
CA GLY A 101 -8.44 15.21 13.68
C GLY A 101 -8.62 13.76 13.23
N PRO A 102 -9.16 12.89 14.11
CA PRO A 102 -9.54 11.52 13.75
C PRO A 102 -10.67 11.50 12.71
N CYS A 103 -10.85 10.39 12.00
CA CYS A 103 -12.03 10.23 11.16
C CYS A 103 -13.30 10.15 12.03
N PRO A 104 -14.47 10.59 11.52
CA PRO A 104 -15.73 10.57 12.28
C PRO A 104 -16.08 9.21 12.88
N ASP A 105 -15.89 8.12 12.12
CA ASP A 105 -16.17 6.78 12.63
C ASP A 105 -15.27 6.44 13.83
N ALA A 106 -13.97 6.70 13.76
CA ALA A 106 -13.07 6.46 14.89
C ALA A 106 -13.39 7.38 16.08
N ALA A 107 -13.70 8.66 15.81
CA ALA A 107 -14.01 9.67 16.82
C ALA A 107 -15.25 9.30 17.65
N GLU A 108 -16.29 8.74 17.03
CA GLU A 108 -17.51 8.30 17.71
C GLU A 108 -17.27 7.19 18.72
N TYR A 109 -16.24 6.37 18.52
CA TYR A 109 -15.81 5.34 19.48
C TYR A 109 -14.67 5.81 20.40
N GLY A 110 -14.30 7.10 20.36
CA GLY A 110 -13.21 7.66 21.16
C GLY A 110 -11.82 7.17 20.75
N VAL A 111 -11.65 6.74 19.49
CA VAL A 111 -10.39 6.21 18.95
C VAL A 111 -9.65 7.32 18.18
N MET A 112 -8.37 7.52 18.50
CA MET A 112 -7.51 8.52 17.85
C MET A 112 -6.84 7.98 16.59
N GLU A 113 -7.63 7.75 15.54
CA GLU A 113 -7.15 7.21 14.26
C GLU A 113 -7.66 8.07 13.10
N ARG A 114 -6.77 8.36 12.14
CA ARG A 114 -7.12 9.13 10.95
C ARG A 114 -7.84 8.29 9.91
N PHE A 115 -7.55 6.99 9.87
CA PHE A 115 -8.07 6.06 8.88
C PHE A 115 -8.65 4.83 9.58
N SER A 116 -9.89 4.45 9.25
CA SER A 116 -10.52 3.24 9.79
C SER A 116 -9.82 1.96 9.30
N ASN A 117 -9.44 1.95 8.01
CA ASN A 117 -8.60 0.92 7.40
C ASN A 117 -7.37 1.55 6.77
N LYS A 118 -6.23 0.84 6.82
CA LYS A 118 -4.91 1.39 6.45
C LYS A 118 -4.20 0.61 5.36
N MET A 119 -4.36 -0.70 5.33
CA MET A 119 -3.58 -1.60 4.47
C MET A 119 -4.48 -2.53 3.68
N ALA A 120 -4.18 -2.69 2.40
CA ALA A 120 -4.86 -3.63 1.51
C ALA A 120 -3.89 -4.15 0.45
N ILE A 121 -3.89 -5.46 0.19
CA ILE A 121 -3.07 -6.05 -0.87
C ILE A 121 -3.91 -6.12 -2.13
N ALA A 122 -3.75 -5.11 -2.99
CA ALA A 122 -4.36 -5.08 -4.30
C ALA A 122 -3.44 -5.71 -5.36
N PRO A 123 -3.98 -6.31 -6.43
CA PRO A 123 -3.18 -6.72 -7.58
C PRO A 123 -2.49 -5.51 -8.22
N THR A 124 -1.19 -5.62 -8.50
CA THR A 124 -0.39 -4.48 -9.02
C THR A 124 0.14 -4.71 -10.44
N ALA A 125 -0.51 -5.55 -11.25
CA ALA A 125 0.00 -6.04 -12.53
C ALA A 125 0.49 -4.94 -13.49
N SER A 126 -0.21 -3.80 -13.56
CA SER A 126 0.19 -2.69 -14.45
C SER A 126 1.24 -1.78 -13.84
N ILE A 127 1.09 -1.41 -12.55
CA ILE A 127 2.02 -0.49 -11.88
C ILE A 127 3.38 -1.14 -11.59
N SER A 128 3.44 -2.48 -11.52
CA SER A 128 4.70 -3.20 -11.38
C SER A 128 5.55 -3.17 -12.65
N ILE A 129 4.93 -3.02 -13.83
CA ILE A 129 5.63 -2.78 -15.11
C ILE A 129 6.35 -1.43 -15.06
N ILE A 130 5.64 -0.40 -14.60
CA ILE A 130 6.17 0.96 -14.47
C ILE A 130 7.37 0.96 -13.51
N ALA A 131 7.31 0.15 -12.45
CA ALA A 131 8.38 -0.03 -11.49
C ALA A 131 9.39 -1.12 -11.90
N GLY A 132 9.86 -1.06 -13.15
CA GLY A 132 10.98 -1.90 -13.61
C GLY A 132 10.68 -3.39 -13.73
N ASN A 133 9.42 -3.77 -13.98
CA ASN A 133 8.96 -5.17 -14.03
C ASN A 133 9.17 -5.93 -12.70
N ALA A 134 9.00 -5.25 -11.56
CA ALA A 134 8.87 -5.93 -10.27
C ALA A 134 7.72 -6.97 -10.30
N SER A 135 7.83 -8.01 -9.47
CA SER A 135 6.78 -9.03 -9.38
C SER A 135 5.45 -8.39 -8.95
N PRO A 136 4.30 -8.79 -9.52
CA PRO A 136 3.02 -8.22 -9.13
C PRO A 136 2.69 -8.57 -7.68
N GLY A 137 2.21 -7.59 -6.92
CA GLY A 137 1.70 -7.74 -5.56
C GLY A 137 2.58 -8.59 -4.66
N ILE A 138 1.96 -9.65 -4.14
CA ILE A 138 2.61 -10.69 -3.35
C ILE A 138 2.76 -12.01 -4.14
N GLU A 139 2.36 -12.00 -5.40
CA GLU A 139 2.29 -13.15 -6.27
C GLU A 139 3.67 -13.50 -6.85
N PRO A 140 3.95 -14.79 -7.08
CA PRO A 140 5.12 -15.18 -7.83
C PRO A 140 5.01 -14.74 -9.30
N ILE A 141 6.12 -14.26 -9.89
CA ILE A 141 6.24 -14.13 -11.35
C ILE A 141 5.81 -15.42 -12.07
N ALA A 142 5.11 -15.27 -13.18
CA ALA A 142 4.53 -16.40 -13.92
C ALA A 142 5.60 -17.30 -14.56
N ALA A 143 6.68 -16.70 -15.03
CA ALA A 143 7.85 -17.39 -15.59
C ALA A 143 9.08 -16.46 -15.55
N ASN A 144 10.27 -16.99 -15.82
CA ASN A 144 11.49 -16.18 -15.92
C ASN A 144 11.51 -15.31 -17.19
N VAL A 145 10.83 -15.75 -18.24
CA VAL A 145 10.63 -15.02 -19.48
C VAL A 145 9.17 -15.24 -19.87
N PHE A 146 8.41 -14.16 -20.01
CA PHE A 146 7.01 -14.21 -20.38
C PHE A 146 6.66 -13.02 -21.26
N LEU A 147 5.64 -13.20 -22.09
CA LEU A 147 5.18 -12.15 -22.99
C LEU A 147 4.09 -11.34 -22.31
N GLN A 148 4.37 -10.06 -22.09
CA GLN A 148 3.45 -9.11 -21.49
C GLN A 148 2.72 -8.32 -22.57
N LYS A 149 1.40 -8.57 -22.67
CA LYS A 149 0.54 -7.87 -23.64
C LYS A 149 0.04 -6.57 -23.03
N THR A 150 0.32 -5.47 -23.70
CA THR A 150 -0.25 -4.15 -23.41
C THR A 150 -1.01 -3.63 -24.63
N LEU A 151 -1.76 -2.55 -24.48
CA LEU A 151 -2.41 -1.86 -25.61
C LEU A 151 -1.38 -1.41 -26.67
N SER A 152 -0.16 -1.08 -26.27
CA SER A 152 0.91 -0.57 -27.14
C SER A 152 1.74 -1.66 -27.81
N GLY A 153 1.55 -2.93 -27.44
CA GLY A 153 2.32 -4.03 -28.01
C GLY A 153 2.62 -5.15 -27.01
N SER A 154 3.38 -6.13 -27.49
CA SER A 154 3.86 -7.26 -26.70
C SER A 154 5.33 -7.04 -26.33
N PHE A 155 5.63 -7.08 -25.05
CA PHE A 155 6.97 -6.87 -24.51
C PHE A 155 7.44 -8.15 -23.80
N THR A 156 8.73 -8.45 -23.89
CA THR A 156 9.39 -9.61 -23.27
C THR A 156 10.36 -9.12 -22.21
#